data_AF-A0A7J2TXX0-F1
#
_entry.id   AF-A0A7J2TXX0-F1
#
_cell.length_a   1.000
_cell.length_b   1.000
_cell.length_c   1.000
_cell.angle_alpha   90.00
_cell.angle_beta   90.00
_cell.angle_gamma   90.00
#
_symmetry.space_group_name_H-M   'P 1'
#
loop_
_entity.id
_entity.type
_entity.pdbx_description
1 polymer ?
#
loop_
_entity_poly.entity_id
_entity_poly.type
_entity_poly.pdbx_seq_one_letter_code
_entity_poly.pdbx_strand_id
1 'polypeptide(L)'
;MIMSDGGISKGYNWYEIYFVQRYPEPCYCFKKLVKSLFKINVDVEQRKDGMFRVRIKNREIFDFIRSLIKGIKKDERIIPNFIMNEKELGKEFLRVMIGCEGSASYDRKKMCKD
;
A
#
# COMPACT_ATOMS: atom_id res chain seq x y z
N MET A 1 -2.39 0.03 1.12
CA MET A 1 -1.15 0.78 0.86
C MET A 1 -0.07 -0.11 0.26
N ILE A 2 0.68 -0.92 1.03
CA ILE A 2 1.74 -1.78 0.43
C ILE A 2 1.13 -2.81 -0.53
N MET A 3 -0.03 -3.39 -0.17
CA MET A 3 -0.72 -4.38 -1.00
C MET A 3 -1.36 -3.80 -2.27
N SER A 4 -1.53 -2.48 -2.38
CA SER A 4 -2.18 -1.82 -3.52
C SER A 4 -1.19 -1.12 -4.45
N ASP A 5 -0.60 -0.01 -3.98
CA ASP A 5 0.31 0.87 -4.74
C ASP A 5 1.77 0.70 -4.33
N GLY A 6 2.04 -0.35 -3.57
CA GLY A 6 3.36 -0.72 -3.10
C GLY A 6 3.79 -2.10 -3.56
N GLY A 7 4.99 -2.45 -3.11
CA GLY A 7 5.56 -3.75 -3.36
C GLY A 7 6.69 -4.08 -2.43
N ILE A 8 7.06 -5.34 -2.49
CA ILE A 8 8.16 -5.94 -1.75
C ILE A 8 9.03 -6.58 -2.82
N SER A 9 10.28 -6.13 -2.92
CA SER A 9 11.21 -6.60 -3.94
C SER A 9 12.56 -6.93 -3.33
N LYS A 10 13.23 -7.92 -3.91
CA LYS A 10 14.59 -8.32 -3.53
C LYS A 10 15.42 -8.59 -4.78
N GLY A 11 16.69 -8.20 -4.72
CA GLY A 11 17.72 -8.59 -5.67
C GLY A 11 18.86 -9.33 -4.96
N TYR A 12 19.97 -9.55 -5.67
CA TYR A 12 21.11 -10.32 -5.17
C TYR A 12 21.67 -9.79 -3.84
N ASN A 13 21.73 -8.45 -3.67
CA ASN A 13 22.28 -7.79 -2.48
C ASN A 13 21.38 -6.66 -1.94
N TRP A 14 20.08 -6.66 -2.28
CA TRP A 14 19.18 -5.62 -1.80
C TRP A 14 17.78 -6.17 -1.57
N TYR A 15 17.09 -5.53 -0.63
CA TYR A 15 15.70 -5.75 -0.31
C TYR A 15 15.06 -4.39 -0.15
N GLU A 16 13.83 -4.24 -0.61
CA GLU A 16 13.09 -3.00 -0.40
C GLU A 16 11.60 -3.27 -0.27
N ILE A 17 10.98 -2.53 0.64
CA ILE A 17 9.54 -2.29 0.62
C ILE A 17 9.35 -0.88 0.06
N TYR A 18 8.47 -0.73 -0.90
CA TYR A 18 8.19 0.56 -1.50
C TYR A 18 6.69 0.85 -1.55
N PHE A 19 6.37 2.14 -1.54
CA PHE A 19 5.04 2.68 -1.78
C PHE A 19 5.16 3.83 -2.77
N VAL A 20 4.39 3.79 -3.86
CA VAL A 20 4.45 4.77 -4.95
C VAL A 20 3.07 5.39 -5.13
N GLN A 21 3.00 6.71 -5.23
CA GLN A 21 1.73 7.43 -5.40
C GLN A 21 1.90 8.67 -6.27
N ARG A 22 0.81 9.11 -6.92
CA ARG A 22 0.83 10.30 -7.78
C ARG A 22 0.94 11.59 -6.97
N TYR A 23 0.30 11.61 -5.80
CA TYR A 23 0.28 12.76 -4.90
C TYR A 23 1.29 12.56 -3.77
N PRO A 24 1.94 13.63 -3.29
CA PRO A 24 2.95 13.53 -2.22
C PRO A 24 2.35 13.20 -0.85
N GLU A 25 1.13 13.64 -0.56
CA GLU A 25 0.50 13.54 0.77
C GLU A 25 0.39 12.08 1.25
N PRO A 26 -0.09 11.10 0.45
CA PRO A 26 -0.05 9.69 0.83
C PRO A 26 1.36 9.19 1.20
N CYS A 27 2.39 9.62 0.46
CA CYS A 27 3.77 9.24 0.76
C CYS A 27 4.25 9.82 2.09
N TYR A 28 3.90 11.07 2.42
CA TYR A 28 4.22 11.67 3.72
C TYR A 28 3.47 11.00 4.88
N CYS A 29 2.20 10.63 4.70
CA CYS A 29 1.46 9.83 5.68
C CYS A 29 2.13 8.47 5.90
N PHE A 30 2.53 7.79 4.82
CA PHE A 30 3.24 6.52 4.92
C PHE A 30 4.60 6.67 5.63
N LYS A 31 5.38 7.71 5.32
CA LYS A 31 6.63 8.04 6.03
C LYS A 31 6.40 8.21 7.53
N LYS A 32 5.36 8.96 7.94
CA LYS A 32 5.00 9.12 9.36
C LYS A 32 4.64 7.80 10.03
N LEU A 33 3.89 6.94 9.34
CA LEU A 33 3.52 5.61 9.84
C LEU A 33 4.77 4.73 10.04
N VAL A 34 5.68 4.69 9.06
CA VAL A 34 6.95 3.95 9.14
C VAL A 34 7.79 4.43 10.33
N LYS A 35 7.91 5.74 10.53
CA LYS A 35 8.61 6.32 11.68
C LYS A 35 7.95 5.94 13.01
N SER A 36 6.62 5.94 13.07
CA SER A 36 5.89 5.58 14.28
C SER A 36 6.09 4.11 14.67
N LEU A 37 5.92 3.21 13.70
CA LEU A 37 5.94 1.76 13.91
C LEU A 37 7.35 1.20 14.10
N PHE A 38 8.29 1.60 13.25
CA PHE A 38 9.61 0.97 13.18
C PHE A 38 10.74 1.86 13.70
N LYS A 39 10.43 3.09 14.14
CA LYS A 39 11.40 4.08 14.63
C LYS A 39 12.53 4.41 13.65
N ILE A 40 12.33 4.16 12.36
CA ILE A 40 13.25 4.54 11.29
C ILE A 40 12.77 5.78 10.54
N ASN A 41 13.71 6.55 10.00
CA ASN A 41 13.39 7.64 9.09
C ASN A 41 13.59 7.18 7.65
N VAL A 42 12.66 7.54 6.78
CA VAL A 42 12.69 7.25 5.34
C VAL A 42 12.38 8.52 4.57
N ASP A 43 12.82 8.61 3.33
CA ASP A 43 12.60 9.79 2.50
C ASP A 43 11.46 9.60 1.50
N VAL A 44 10.85 10.73 1.15
CA VAL A 44 9.89 10.83 0.05
C VAL A 44 10.68 11.36 -1.15
N GLU A 45 10.79 10.54 -2.18
CA GLU A 45 11.51 10.84 -3.41
C GLU A 45 10.52 11.17 -4.52
N GLN A 46 10.72 12.27 -5.24
CA GLN A 46 10.02 12.53 -6.50
C GLN A 46 10.77 11.84 -7.64
N ARG A 47 10.06 11.04 -8.43
CA ARG A 47 10.58 10.32 -9.60
C ARG A 47 10.48 11.18 -10.86
N LYS A 48 11.24 10.82 -11.90
CA LYS A 48 11.24 11.50 -13.20
C LYS A 48 9.88 11.44 -13.91
N ASP A 49 9.05 10.45 -13.61
CA ASP A 49 7.70 10.26 -14.15
C ASP A 49 6.62 11.06 -13.40
N GLY A 50 7.02 11.96 -12.48
CA GLY A 50 6.10 12.78 -11.70
C GLY A 50 5.46 12.06 -10.52
N MET A 51 5.79 10.79 -10.27
CA MET A 51 5.30 10.02 -9.13
C MET A 51 6.18 10.26 -7.89
N PHE A 52 5.59 10.12 -6.71
CA PHE A 52 6.29 10.12 -5.43
C PHE A 52 6.49 8.69 -4.94
N ARG A 53 7.61 8.45 -4.25
CA ARG A 53 7.95 7.13 -3.70
C ARG A 53 8.55 7.24 -2.31
N VAL A 54 8.21 6.28 -1.46
CA VAL A 54 8.92 5.99 -0.20
C VAL A 54 9.51 4.59 -0.28
N ARG A 55 10.73 4.42 0.25
CA ARG A 55 11.43 3.13 0.31
C ARG A 55 11.92 2.81 1.72
N ILE A 56 11.74 1.56 2.13
CA ILE A 56 12.30 1.00 3.34
C ILE A 56 13.34 -0.04 2.92
N LYS A 57 14.61 0.24 3.21
CA LYS A 57 15.74 -0.66 2.96
C LYS A 57 16.28 -1.20 4.29
N ASN A 58 15.43 -1.92 5.02
CA ASN A 58 15.83 -2.62 6.26
C ASN A 58 15.42 -4.10 6.18
N ARG A 59 16.35 -5.02 6.49
CA ARG A 59 16.16 -6.47 6.27
C ARG A 59 15.12 -7.05 7.22
N GLU A 60 15.20 -6.66 8.48
CA GLU A 60 14.31 -7.18 9.52
C GLU A 60 12.86 -6.77 9.24
N ILE A 61 12.64 -5.51 8.87
CA ILE A 61 11.32 -5.01 8.47
C ILE A 61 10.84 -5.71 7.20
N PHE A 62 11.74 -5.92 6.23
CA PHE A 62 11.43 -6.65 5.01
C PHE A 62 10.94 -8.07 5.32
N ASP A 63 11.70 -8.84 6.10
CA ASP A 63 11.38 -10.23 6.44
C ASP A 63 10.08 -10.30 7.27
N PHE A 64 9.89 -9.36 8.20
CA PHE A 64 8.65 -9.23 8.96
C PHE A 64 7.44 -8.97 8.06
N ILE A 65 7.45 -7.93 7.24
CA ILE A 65 6.32 -7.59 6.37
C ILE A 65 6.07 -8.67 5.33
N ARG A 66 7.12 -9.29 4.79
CA ARG A 66 7.02 -10.44 3.87
C ARG A 66 6.35 -11.64 4.53
N SER A 67 6.58 -11.86 5.83
CA SER A 67 5.91 -12.95 6.57
C SER A 67 4.39 -12.72 6.69
N LEU A 68 3.95 -11.46 6.68
CA LEU A 68 2.53 -11.09 6.79
C LEU A 68 1.78 -11.15 5.45
N ILE A 69 2.45 -10.85 4.34
CA ILE A 69 1.84 -10.80 3.01
C ILE A 69 2.04 -12.13 2.28
N LYS A 70 0.95 -12.88 2.08
CA LYS A 70 0.91 -14.05 1.20
C LYS A 70 0.64 -13.60 -0.24
N GLY A 71 1.44 -14.10 -1.19
CA GLY A 71 1.38 -13.71 -2.61
C GLY A 71 2.33 -12.56 -2.95
N ILE A 72 3.33 -12.84 -3.78
CA ILE A 72 4.37 -11.86 -4.14
C ILE A 72 3.86 -10.95 -5.26
N LYS A 73 3.18 -11.52 -6.27
CA LYS A 73 2.53 -10.77 -7.33
C LYS A 73 1.22 -10.16 -6.85
N LYS A 74 0.85 -9.01 -7.41
CA LYS A 74 -0.32 -8.23 -6.98
C LYS A 74 -1.62 -9.04 -7.05
N ASP A 75 -1.73 -9.82 -8.11
CA ASP A 75 -2.80 -10.74 -8.49
C ASP A 75 -2.83 -12.05 -7.67
N GLU A 76 -1.74 -12.37 -6.97
CA GLU A 76 -1.65 -13.52 -6.05
C GLU A 76 -1.82 -13.11 -4.58
N ARG A 77 -1.98 -11.80 -4.29
CA ARG A 77 -2.05 -11.28 -2.91
C ARG A 77 -3.35 -11.71 -2.25
N ILE A 78 -3.24 -12.42 -1.14
CA ILE A 78 -4.37 -12.86 -0.31
C ILE A 78 -4.46 -11.95 0.90
N ILE A 79 -5.69 -11.55 1.26
CA ILE A 79 -5.94 -10.83 2.52
C ILE A 79 -5.52 -11.75 3.68
N PRO A 80 -4.59 -11.34 4.55
CA PRO A 80 -4.14 -12.17 5.66
C PRO A 80 -5.30 -12.57 6.60
N ASN A 81 -5.32 -13.82 7.06
CA ASN A 81 -6.41 -14.36 7.90
C ASN A 81 -6.67 -13.53 9.16
N PHE A 82 -5.62 -12.97 9.79
CA PHE A 82 -5.79 -12.13 10.98
C PHE A 82 -6.55 -10.83 10.69
N ILE A 83 -6.52 -10.33 9.45
CA ILE A 83 -7.33 -9.18 9.02
C ILE A 83 -8.77 -9.61 8.79
N MET A 84 -9.00 -10.78 8.18
CA MET A 84 -10.34 -11.30 7.91
C MET A 84 -11.11 -11.70 9.17
N ASN A 85 -10.40 -12.19 10.18
CA ASN A 85 -11.00 -12.67 11.43
C ASN A 85 -11.36 -11.53 12.40
N GLU A 86 -10.83 -10.33 12.20
CA GLU A 86 -11.05 -9.17 13.06
C GLU A 86 -11.88 -8.11 12.34
N LYS A 87 -13.17 -8.00 12.69
CA LYS A 87 -14.15 -7.16 11.96
C LYS A 87 -13.69 -5.71 11.77
N GLU A 88 -13.18 -5.08 12.83
CA GLU A 88 -12.75 -3.68 12.76
C GLU A 88 -11.45 -3.52 11.95
N LEU A 89 -10.54 -4.49 12.04
CA LEU A 89 -9.32 -4.51 11.23
C LEU A 89 -9.65 -4.72 9.75
N GLY A 90 -10.61 -5.59 9.44
CA GLY A 90 -11.12 -5.81 8.09
C GLY A 90 -11.75 -4.55 7.48
N LYS A 91 -12.54 -3.80 8.26
CA LYS A 91 -13.09 -2.51 7.80
C LYS A 91 -12.00 -1.49 7.48
N GLU A 92 -11.03 -1.33 8.37
CA GLU A 92 -9.92 -0.39 8.13
C GLU A 92 -9.06 -0.83 6.94
N PHE A 93 -8.83 -2.13 6.77
CA PHE A 93 -8.16 -2.67 5.60
C PHE A 93 -8.91 -2.30 4.30
N LEU A 94 -10.22 -2.55 4.24
CA LEU A 94 -11.04 -2.22 3.07
C LEU A 94 -11.05 -0.71 2.79
N ARG A 95 -11.18 0.12 3.82
CA ARG A 95 -11.13 1.58 3.68
C ARG A 95 -9.83 2.04 3.02
N VAL A 96 -8.70 1.48 3.46
CA VAL A 96 -7.39 1.77 2.87
C VAL A 96 -7.28 1.26 1.43
N MET A 97 -7.79 0.06 1.14
CA MET A 97 -7.73 -0.50 -0.22
C MET A 97 -8.60 0.29 -1.21
N ILE A 98 -9.81 0.68 -0.81
CA ILE A 98 -10.69 1.55 -1.62
C ILE A 98 -10.05 2.93 -1.81
N GLY A 99 -9.40 3.48 -0.79
CA GLY A 99 -8.69 4.75 -0.94
C GLY A 99 -7.50 4.71 -1.92
N CYS A 100 -6.90 3.53 -2.09
CA CYS A 100 -5.79 3.32 -3.01
C CYS A 100 -6.24 2.99 -4.45
N GLU A 101 -7.19 2.06 -4.60
CA GLU A 101 -7.56 1.47 -5.90
C GLU A 101 -9.02 1.70 -6.28
N GLY A 102 -9.83 2.18 -5.35
CA GLY A 102 -11.25 2.38 -5.55
C GLY A 102 -11.51 3.42 -6.63
N SER A 103 -12.38 3.07 -7.55
CA SER A 103 -12.98 4.00 -8.49
C SER A 103 -14.46 4.12 -8.17
N ALA A 104 -14.92 5.35 -7.94
CA ALA A 104 -16.34 5.66 -7.88
C ALA A 104 -16.74 6.27 -9.23
N SER A 105 -17.65 5.60 -9.93
CA SER A 105 -18.28 6.13 -11.14
C SER A 105 -19.77 6.28 -10.89
N TYR A 106 -20.33 7.41 -11.30
CA TYR A 106 -21.77 7.66 -11.25
C TYR A 106 -22.33 7.57 -12.65
N ASP A 107 -23.05 6.48 -12.93
CA ASP A 107 -23.68 6.28 -14.22
C ASP A 107 -25.06 6.93 -14.17
N ARG A 108 -25.25 8.04 -14.90
CA ARG A 108 -26.57 8.66 -15.07
C ARG A 108 -27.41 7.75 -15.96
N LYS A 109 -27.95 6.66 -15.42
CA LYS A 109 -28.97 5.87 -16.12
C LYS A 109 -30.17 6.77 -16.41
N LYS A 110 -30.50 6.86 -17.70
CA LYS A 110 -31.60 7.59 -18.32
C LYS A 110 -32.86 7.48 -17.44
N MET A 111 -33.42 8.64 -17.07
CA MET A 111 -34.81 8.70 -16.61
C MET A 111 -35.67 8.01 -17.68
N CYS A 112 -36.33 6.91 -17.31
CA CYS A 112 -37.47 6.43 -18.07
C CYS A 112 -38.43 7.61 -18.18
N LYS A 113 -38.64 8.11 -19.40
CA LYS A 113 -39.77 8.99 -19.66
C LYS A 113 -40.99 8.08 -19.66
N ASP A 114 -41.91 8.38 -18.75
CA ASP A 114 -43.25 7.81 -18.71
C ASP A 114 -43.98 8.01 -20.05
#